data_AF-A0A956VXZ2-F1
#
_entry.id   AF-A0A956VXZ2-F1
#
_cell.length_a   1.000
_cell.length_b   1.000
_cell.length_c   1.000
_cell.angle_alpha   90.00
_cell.angle_beta   90.00
_cell.angle_gamma   90.00
#
_symmetry.space_group_name_H-M   'P 1'
#
loop_
_entity.id
_entity.type
_entity.pdbx_description
1 polymer ?
#
loop_
_entity_poly.entity_id
_entity_poly.type
_entity_poly.pdbx_seq_one_letter_code
_entity_poly.pdbx_strand_id
1 'polypeptide(L)'
;MRGRGFSDAPAALTGARRILLVRLDNIGDVVLLSPAIAAIRQACPDAELTLLASPAGALAAPLLPAIDHVIEHRASWQQLDPGAVEASTERALIEQLRAEAFDAAIIFTSFSQTPVAAAYACYLAGIPLRAAFTGDAFSGELITHAVSSAEAPEHQAER
;
A
#
# COMPACT_ATOMS: atom_id res chain seq x y z
N MET A 1 23.59 6.01 -21.91
CA MET A 1 23.11 5.98 -20.51
C MET A 1 21.67 5.49 -20.53
N ARG A 2 21.43 4.23 -20.17
CA ARG A 2 20.06 3.69 -20.07
C ARG A 2 19.54 4.05 -18.68
N GLY A 3 18.46 4.82 -18.61
CA GLY A 3 17.76 5.05 -17.35
C GLY A 3 17.35 3.70 -16.76
N ARG A 4 17.64 3.47 -15.48
CA ARG A 4 17.04 2.36 -14.75
C ARG A 4 15.57 2.70 -14.57
N GLY A 5 14.77 2.45 -15.61
CA GLY A 5 13.34 2.31 -15.46
C GLY A 5 13.07 1.12 -14.53
N PHE A 6 11.87 1.11 -13.95
CA PHE A 6 11.24 0.09 -13.13
C PHE A 6 11.12 -1.31 -13.80
N SER A 7 12.08 -1.70 -14.65
CA SER A 7 12.05 -2.90 -15.49
C SER A 7 12.21 -4.21 -14.71
N ASP A 8 12.67 -4.14 -13.46
CA ASP A 8 12.65 -5.26 -12.54
C ASP A 8 11.72 -4.88 -11.39
N ALA A 9 10.45 -5.31 -11.45
CA ALA A 9 9.74 -5.47 -10.19
C ALA A 9 10.63 -6.32 -9.28
N PRO A 10 10.71 -6.01 -7.97
CA PRO A 10 11.52 -6.80 -7.07
C PRO A 10 11.21 -8.26 -7.32
N ALA A 11 12.22 -9.11 -7.50
CA ALA A 11 12.04 -10.53 -7.82
C ALA A 11 11.06 -11.24 -6.85
N ALA A 12 10.85 -10.65 -5.68
CA ALA A 12 9.88 -11.02 -4.67
C ALA A 12 8.40 -10.88 -5.08
N LEU A 13 8.04 -9.97 -6.00
CA LEU A 13 6.67 -9.85 -6.56
C LEU A 13 6.44 -10.80 -7.74
N THR A 14 7.50 -11.38 -8.31
CA THR A 14 7.40 -12.29 -9.44
C THR A 14 6.60 -13.53 -9.06
N GLY A 15 5.45 -13.74 -9.73
CA GLY A 15 4.55 -14.87 -9.47
C GLY A 15 3.46 -14.61 -8.43
N ALA A 16 3.41 -13.43 -7.80
CA ALA A 16 2.29 -13.04 -6.96
C ALA A 16 0.99 -13.02 -7.77
N ARG A 17 -0.06 -13.65 -7.24
CA ARG A 17 -1.38 -13.75 -7.86
C ARG A 17 -2.36 -12.77 -7.24
N ARG A 18 -2.19 -12.41 -5.96
CA ARG A 18 -3.04 -11.47 -5.24
C ARG A 18 -2.18 -10.43 -4.54
N ILE A 19 -2.33 -9.17 -4.95
CA ILE A 19 -1.52 -8.06 -4.45
C ILE A 19 -2.45 -7.01 -3.83
N LEU A 20 -2.22 -6.72 -2.55
CA LEU A 20 -2.88 -5.65 -1.82
C LEU A 20 -2.11 -4.34 -1.98
N LEU A 21 -2.78 -3.28 -2.39
CA LEU A 21 -2.26 -1.93 -2.43
C LEU A 21 -2.90 -1.13 -1.30
N VAL A 22 -2.11 -0.61 -0.37
CA VAL A 22 -2.63 0.09 0.81
C VAL A 22 -2.43 1.60 0.65
N ARG A 23 -3.53 2.35 0.56
CA ARG A 23 -3.55 3.82 0.57
C ARG A 23 -4.85 4.33 1.18
N LEU A 24 -4.81 4.59 2.47
CA LEU A 24 -5.99 4.97 3.27
C LEU A 24 -6.22 6.50 3.32
N ASP A 25 -5.65 7.24 2.40
CA ASP A 25 -5.79 8.71 2.31
C ASP A 25 -7.02 9.13 1.50
N ASN A 26 -7.08 10.41 1.12
CA ASN A 26 -8.18 10.98 0.34
C ASN A 26 -8.09 10.57 -1.15
N ILE A 27 -9.17 10.83 -1.89
CA ILE A 27 -9.25 10.54 -3.33
C ILE A 27 -8.03 11.05 -4.13
N GLY A 28 -7.57 12.27 -3.86
CA GLY A 28 -6.43 12.87 -4.58
C GLY A 28 -5.14 12.07 -4.39
N ASP A 29 -4.86 11.64 -3.17
CA ASP A 29 -3.71 10.80 -2.84
C ASP A 29 -3.75 9.43 -3.53
N VAL A 30 -4.93 8.84 -3.63
CA VAL A 30 -5.13 7.55 -4.29
C VAL A 30 -4.97 7.69 -5.80
N VAL A 31 -5.49 8.76 -6.41
CA VAL A 31 -5.29 9.05 -7.84
C VAL A 31 -3.81 9.25 -8.18
N LEU A 32 -3.02 9.86 -7.29
CA LEU A 32 -1.57 10.01 -7.48
C LEU A 32 -0.82 8.66 -7.52
N LEU A 33 -1.43 7.55 -7.11
CA LEU A 33 -0.85 6.22 -7.25
C LEU A 33 -1.00 5.63 -8.65
N SER A 34 -1.75 6.25 -9.57
CA SER A 34 -1.99 5.73 -10.93
C SER A 34 -0.71 5.24 -11.64
N PRO A 35 0.43 5.97 -11.63
CA PRO A 35 1.66 5.50 -12.27
C PRO A 35 2.26 4.25 -11.60
N ALA A 36 2.20 4.18 -10.26
CA ALA A 36 2.69 3.02 -9.51
C ALA A 36 1.81 1.80 -9.79
N ILE A 37 0.48 1.97 -9.80
CA ILE A 37 -0.47 0.91 -10.13
C ILE A 37 -0.22 0.39 -11.56
N ALA A 38 0.00 1.30 -12.52
CA ALA A 38 0.31 0.92 -13.90
C ALA A 38 1.61 0.12 -14.01
N ALA A 39 2.66 0.52 -13.27
CA ALA A 39 3.92 -0.22 -13.23
C ALA A 39 3.75 -1.62 -12.61
N ILE A 40 2.99 -1.75 -11.52
CA ILE A 40 2.68 -3.03 -10.90
C ILE A 40 1.91 -3.93 -11.87
N ARG A 41 0.89 -3.40 -12.56
CA ARG A 41 0.14 -4.15 -13.57
C ARG A 41 1.02 -4.62 -14.73
N GLN A 42 1.97 -3.80 -15.18
CA GLN A 42 2.91 -4.19 -16.24
C GLN A 42 3.85 -5.32 -15.78
N ALA A 43 4.31 -5.28 -14.53
CA ALA A 43 5.20 -6.29 -13.99
C ALA A 43 4.48 -7.59 -13.59
N CYS A 44 3.21 -7.49 -13.18
CA CYS A 44 2.38 -8.60 -12.73
C CYS A 44 1.04 -8.58 -13.50
N PRO A 45 1.05 -8.88 -14.82
CA PRO A 45 -0.14 -8.71 -15.67
C PRO A 45 -1.32 -9.56 -15.21
N ASP A 46 -1.05 -10.77 -14.70
CA ASP A 46 -2.07 -11.74 -14.29
C ASP A 46 -2.44 -11.67 -12.80
N ALA A 47 -1.91 -10.70 -12.05
CA ALA A 47 -2.21 -10.55 -10.62
C ALA A 47 -3.54 -9.82 -10.42
N GLU A 48 -4.33 -10.24 -9.44
CA GLU A 48 -5.48 -9.48 -8.94
C GLU A 48 -4.96 -8.38 -8.01
N LEU A 49 -5.26 -7.13 -8.36
CA LEU A 49 -4.88 -5.94 -7.61
C LEU A 49 -6.07 -5.45 -6.79
N THR A 50 -5.94 -5.52 -5.47
CA THR A 50 -6.94 -5.02 -4.52
C THR A 50 -6.46 -3.75 -3.85
N LEU A 51 -7.26 -2.69 -3.89
CA LEU A 51 -6.98 -1.43 -3.19
C LEU A 51 -7.64 -1.43 -1.81
N LEU A 52 -6.85 -1.33 -0.73
CA LEU A 52 -7.32 -0.98 0.60
C LEU A 52 -7.28 0.55 0.75
N ALA A 53 -8.46 1.18 0.80
CA ALA A 53 -8.61 2.63 0.84
C ALA A 53 -9.60 3.09 1.92
N SER A 54 -9.50 4.36 2.32
CA SER A 54 -10.54 4.99 3.13
C SER A 54 -11.82 5.16 2.32
N PRO A 55 -12.99 5.39 2.95
CA PRO A 55 -14.21 5.70 2.20
C PRO A 55 -14.06 6.88 1.25
N ALA A 56 -13.25 7.88 1.61
CA ALA A 56 -12.96 9.02 0.71
C ALA A 56 -12.01 8.63 -0.42
N GLY A 57 -11.00 7.80 -0.13
CA GLY A 57 -10.03 7.30 -1.10
C GLY A 57 -10.64 6.33 -2.12
N ALA A 58 -11.59 5.49 -1.70
CA ALA A 58 -12.27 4.50 -2.53
C ALA A 58 -13.06 5.13 -3.69
N LEU A 59 -13.46 6.40 -3.56
CA LEU A 59 -14.06 7.18 -4.64
C LEU A 59 -13.11 7.35 -5.85
N ALA A 60 -11.80 7.08 -5.71
CA ALA A 60 -10.86 7.07 -6.81
C ALA A 60 -10.98 5.81 -7.70
N ALA A 61 -11.61 4.74 -7.23
CA ALA A 61 -11.60 3.44 -7.91
C ALA A 61 -12.09 3.50 -9.38
N PRO A 62 -13.14 4.25 -9.75
CA PRO A 62 -13.56 4.36 -11.14
C PRO A 62 -12.51 5.01 -12.08
N LEU A 63 -11.53 5.72 -11.50
CA LEU A 63 -10.44 6.38 -12.24
C LEU A 63 -9.20 5.46 -12.38
N LEU A 64 -9.21 4.29 -11.75
CA LEU A 64 -8.07 3.37 -11.64
C LEU A 64 -8.40 2.02 -12.28
N PRO A 65 -8.48 1.92 -13.62
CA PRO A 65 -8.96 0.72 -14.32
C PRO A 65 -8.07 -0.52 -14.15
N ALA A 66 -6.87 -0.36 -13.60
CA ALA A 66 -5.97 -1.47 -13.28
C ALA A 66 -6.26 -2.12 -11.92
N ILE A 67 -7.14 -1.54 -11.10
CA ILE A 67 -7.59 -2.11 -9.81
C ILE A 67 -8.79 -3.02 -10.06
N ASP A 68 -8.72 -4.26 -9.55
CA ASP A 68 -9.76 -5.27 -9.72
C ASP A 68 -10.79 -5.21 -8.58
N HIS A 69 -10.33 -4.95 -7.36
CA HIS A 69 -11.15 -4.94 -6.16
C HIS A 69 -10.81 -3.78 -5.23
N VAL A 70 -11.78 -3.37 -4.40
CA VAL A 70 -11.60 -2.33 -3.39
C VAL A 70 -12.11 -2.83 -2.06
N ILE A 71 -11.29 -2.68 -1.02
CA ILE A 71 -11.66 -2.87 0.37
C ILE A 71 -11.70 -1.49 1.01
N GLU A 72 -12.88 -1.06 1.43
CA GLU A 72 -13.05 0.20 2.16
C GLU A 72 -12.82 -0.01 3.65
N HIS A 73 -11.99 0.81 4.27
CA HIS A 73 -11.74 0.74 5.70
C HIS A 73 -11.41 2.08 6.33
N ARG A 74 -11.97 2.35 7.51
CA ARG A 74 -11.58 3.47 8.37
C ARG A 74 -10.57 2.98 9.39
N ALA A 75 -9.29 3.17 9.10
CA ALA A 75 -8.20 2.73 9.98
C ALA A 75 -8.14 3.57 11.27
N SER A 76 -8.02 2.91 12.43
CA SER A 76 -7.96 3.62 13.72
C SER A 76 -6.73 4.53 13.82
N TRP A 77 -5.60 4.11 13.23
CA TRP A 77 -4.34 4.85 13.22
C TRP A 77 -4.33 6.10 12.33
N GLN A 78 -5.44 6.42 11.67
CA GLN A 78 -5.64 7.66 10.93
C GLN A 78 -6.83 8.48 11.45
N GLN A 79 -7.50 8.04 12.51
CA GLN A 79 -8.56 8.83 13.13
C GLN A 79 -7.99 9.79 14.17
N LEU A 80 -8.50 11.02 14.19
CA LEU A 80 -8.13 12.03 15.18
C LEU A 80 -9.02 11.95 16.43
N ASP A 81 -10.24 11.42 16.28
CA ASP A 81 -11.22 11.31 17.36
C ASP A 81 -11.07 9.97 18.10
N PRO A 82 -10.77 9.98 19.41
CA PRO A 82 -10.71 8.75 20.20
C PRO A 82 -12.04 7.99 20.16
N GLY A 83 -11.98 6.69 19.87
CA GLY A 83 -13.18 5.84 19.81
C GLY A 83 -13.97 5.94 18.50
N ALA A 84 -13.50 6.69 17.50
CA ALA A 84 -14.13 6.74 16.18
C ALA A 84 -14.15 5.38 15.46
N VAL A 85 -13.26 4.46 15.85
CA VAL A 85 -13.18 3.10 15.32
C VAL A 85 -13.08 2.13 16.49
N GLU A 86 -13.91 1.09 16.47
CA GLU A 86 -13.86 0.01 17.45
C GLU A 86 -12.76 -1.00 17.10
N ALA A 87 -12.17 -1.65 18.11
CA ALA A 87 -11.17 -2.69 17.91
C ALA A 87 -11.73 -3.92 17.15
N SER A 88 -13.04 -4.15 17.20
CA SER A 88 -13.76 -5.17 16.42
C SER A 88 -13.62 -4.92 14.92
N THR A 89 -13.67 -3.66 14.48
CA THR A 89 -13.55 -3.24 13.08
C THR A 89 -12.16 -3.54 12.52
N GLU A 90 -11.10 -3.31 13.29
CA GLU A 90 -9.74 -3.68 12.88
C GLU A 90 -9.54 -5.20 12.83
N ARG A 91 -10.13 -5.93 13.79
CA ARG A 91 -10.07 -7.39 13.79
C ARG A 91 -10.76 -7.98 12.56
N ALA A 92 -11.93 -7.44 12.22
CA ALA A 92 -12.65 -7.82 11.02
C ALA A 92 -11.84 -7.55 9.75
N LEU A 93 -11.14 -6.41 9.66
CA LEU A 93 -10.21 -6.14 8.55
C LEU A 93 -9.12 -7.22 8.48
N ILE A 94 -8.44 -7.52 9.58
CA ILE A 94 -7.35 -8.51 9.59
C ILE A 94 -7.87 -9.90 9.15
N GLU A 95 -9.06 -10.29 9.60
CA GLU A 95 -9.69 -11.55 9.21
C GLU A 95 -10.07 -11.56 7.73
N GLN A 96 -10.62 -10.47 7.20
CA GLN A 96 -10.90 -10.30 5.78
C GLN A 96 -9.62 -10.42 4.95
N LEU A 97 -8.57 -9.67 5.29
CA LEU A 97 -7.29 -9.71 4.58
C LEU A 97 -6.65 -11.10 4.62
N ARG A 98 -6.80 -11.83 5.72
CA ARG A 98 -6.34 -13.23 5.84
C ARG A 98 -7.12 -14.16 4.92
N ALA A 99 -8.43 -14.00 4.83
CA ALA A 99 -9.29 -14.83 3.99
C ALA A 99 -9.02 -14.62 2.48
N GLU A 100 -8.65 -13.40 2.10
CA GLU A 100 -8.23 -13.06 0.73
C GLU A 100 -6.89 -13.70 0.33
N ALA A 101 -6.07 -14.12 1.31
CA ALA A 101 -4.79 -14.80 1.08
C ALA A 101 -3.86 -14.04 0.12
N PHE A 102 -3.63 -12.75 0.39
CA PHE A 102 -2.70 -11.95 -0.39
C PHE A 102 -1.27 -12.49 -0.32
N ASP A 103 -0.60 -12.55 -1.46
CA ASP A 103 0.82 -12.91 -1.57
C ASP A 103 1.71 -11.73 -1.18
N ALA A 104 1.23 -10.51 -1.44
CA ALA A 104 1.97 -9.28 -1.23
C ALA A 104 1.09 -8.11 -0.81
N ALA A 105 1.62 -7.24 0.04
CA ALA A 105 1.09 -5.92 0.33
C ALA A 105 2.13 -4.84 -0.01
N ILE A 106 1.72 -3.84 -0.79
CA ILE A 106 2.50 -2.64 -1.11
C ILE A 106 1.84 -1.46 -0.41
N ILE A 107 2.56 -0.86 0.54
CA ILE A 107 2.04 0.15 1.45
C ILE A 107 2.57 1.51 1.03
N PHE A 108 1.65 2.40 0.67
CA PHE A 108 1.93 3.76 0.21
C PHE A 108 1.58 4.76 1.31
N THR A 109 2.56 5.52 1.76
CA THR A 109 2.40 6.57 2.78
C THR A 109 2.79 7.93 2.23
N SER A 110 2.20 8.99 2.79
CA SER A 110 2.71 10.35 2.57
C SER A 110 3.94 10.59 3.45
N PHE A 111 4.65 11.70 3.23
CA PHE A 111 5.88 12.03 3.96
C PHE A 111 5.70 12.14 5.48
N SER A 112 4.49 12.47 5.95
CA SER A 112 4.17 12.60 7.37
C SER A 112 3.59 11.33 7.99
N GLN A 113 3.46 10.26 7.22
CA GLN A 113 2.84 9.01 7.65
C GLN A 113 3.87 7.89 7.79
N THR A 114 3.65 7.05 8.79
CA THR A 114 4.41 5.82 8.98
C THR A 114 3.69 4.62 8.36
N PRO A 115 4.39 3.73 7.63
CA PRO A 115 3.79 2.51 7.09
C PRO A 115 3.55 1.43 8.16
N VAL A 116 4.09 1.61 9.37
CA VAL A 116 4.20 0.55 10.39
C VAL A 116 2.84 -0.01 10.82
N ALA A 117 1.82 0.83 11.02
CA ALA A 117 0.51 0.36 11.46
C ALA A 117 -0.16 -0.52 10.38
N ALA A 118 -0.13 -0.09 9.12
CA ALA A 118 -0.62 -0.87 7.99
C ALA A 118 0.19 -2.16 7.81
N ALA A 119 1.53 -2.09 7.94
CA ALA A 119 2.40 -3.25 7.85
C ALA A 119 2.12 -4.27 8.95
N TYR A 120 1.81 -3.80 10.17
CA TYR A 120 1.43 -4.66 11.28
C TYR A 120 0.09 -5.36 11.05
N ALA A 121 -0.93 -4.64 10.55
CA ALA A 121 -2.19 -5.26 10.15
C ALA A 121 -1.99 -6.35 9.07
N CYS A 122 -1.15 -6.07 8.06
CA CYS A 122 -0.81 -7.04 7.01
C CYS A 122 -0.02 -8.24 7.56
N TYR A 123 0.89 -8.01 8.51
CA TYR A 123 1.62 -9.07 9.20
C TYR A 123 0.67 -9.99 9.97
N LEU A 124 -0.27 -9.42 10.74
CA LEU A 124 -1.27 -10.20 11.46
C LEU A 124 -2.21 -10.96 10.52
N ALA A 125 -2.48 -10.42 9.33
CA ALA A 125 -3.24 -11.11 8.28
C ALA A 125 -2.44 -12.26 7.62
N GLY A 126 -1.14 -12.38 7.88
CA GLY A 126 -0.29 -13.45 7.35
C GLY A 126 0.24 -13.18 5.94
N ILE A 127 0.17 -11.93 5.45
CA ILE A 127 0.64 -11.57 4.11
C ILE A 127 2.17 -11.64 4.10
N PRO A 128 2.83 -12.53 3.34
CA PRO A 128 4.24 -12.85 3.53
C PRO A 128 5.17 -11.74 3.04
N LEU A 129 4.84 -11.09 1.91
CA LEU A 129 5.58 -9.94 1.39
C LEU A 129 4.88 -8.64 1.78
N ARG A 130 5.59 -7.78 2.51
CA ARG A 130 5.13 -6.44 2.91
C ARG A 130 6.19 -5.44 2.51
N ALA A 131 5.91 -4.67 1.46
CA ALA A 131 6.79 -3.67 0.89
C ALA A 131 6.30 -2.27 1.23
N ALA A 132 7.22 -1.38 1.60
CA ALA A 132 6.89 0.01 1.92
C ALA A 132 8.11 0.91 1.75
N PHE A 133 7.88 2.19 1.51
CA PHE A 133 8.91 3.21 1.66
C PHE A 133 9.07 3.55 3.15
N THR A 134 10.28 3.38 3.69
CA THR A 134 10.56 3.59 5.12
C THR A 134 11.48 4.76 5.41
N GLY A 135 12.04 5.39 4.37
CA GLY A 135 13.24 6.23 4.51
C GLY A 135 14.33 5.49 5.30
N ASP A 136 15.04 6.21 6.15
CA ASP A 136 16.09 5.65 7.03
C ASP A 136 15.54 5.16 8.40
N ALA A 137 14.23 5.24 8.61
CA ALA A 137 13.64 5.27 9.95
C ALA A 137 13.06 3.94 10.47
N PHE A 138 13.13 2.85 9.70
CA PHE A 138 12.57 1.55 10.12
C PHE A 138 13.51 0.38 9.86
N SER A 139 13.85 -0.35 10.92
CA SER A 139 14.50 -1.66 10.87
C SER A 139 13.65 -2.68 11.65
N GLY A 140 13.22 -3.77 10.99
CA GLY A 140 12.40 -4.81 11.61
C GLY A 140 11.65 -5.67 10.59
N GLU A 141 11.09 -6.79 11.06
CA GLU A 141 10.47 -7.81 10.20
C GLU A 141 9.07 -7.44 9.66
N LEU A 142 8.43 -6.39 10.19
CA LEU A 142 7.10 -5.98 9.73
C LEU A 142 7.12 -5.51 8.27
N ILE A 143 8.23 -4.96 7.81
CA ILE A 143 8.43 -4.53 6.42
C ILE A 143 9.54 -5.40 5.86
N THR A 144 9.14 -6.43 5.13
CA THR A 144 10.07 -7.41 4.54
C THR A 144 10.89 -6.84 3.39
N HIS A 145 10.38 -5.80 2.74
CA HIS A 145 10.99 -5.18 1.55
C HIS A 145 10.91 -3.66 1.69
N ALA A 146 11.87 -3.10 2.43
CA ALA A 146 12.03 -1.66 2.54
C ALA A 146 12.53 -1.06 1.22
N VAL A 147 11.84 -0.04 0.72
CA VAL A 147 12.28 0.76 -0.42
C VAL A 147 12.92 2.03 0.13
N SER A 148 14.21 2.23 -0.13
CA SER A 148 14.92 3.47 0.18
C SER A 148 14.81 4.46 -0.98
N SER A 149 14.94 5.75 -0.70
CA SER A 149 15.03 6.74 -1.75
C SER A 149 16.29 6.50 -2.58
N ALA A 150 16.18 6.54 -3.91
CA ALA A 150 17.35 6.75 -4.74
C ALA A 150 17.72 8.23 -4.61
N GLU A 151 18.96 8.56 -4.27
CA GLU A 151 19.46 9.94 -4.21
C GLU A 151 19.07 10.70 -5.50
N ALA A 152 18.06 11.57 -5.41
CA ALA A 152 17.64 12.50 -6.46
C ALA A 152 17.02 13.74 -5.80
N PRO A 153 17.25 14.93 -6.37
CA PRO A 153 17.30 16.18 -5.61
C PRO A 153 15.91 16.55 -5.07
N GLU A 154 15.89 16.91 -3.80
CA GLU A 154 14.75 17.46 -3.10
C GLU A 154 14.31 18.77 -3.78
N HIS A 155 13.35 18.70 -4.70
CA HIS A 155 12.50 19.84 -5.04
C HIS A 155 11.30 19.83 -4.09
N GLN A 156 11.57 20.18 -2.84
CA GLN A 156 10.52 20.55 -1.89
C GLN A 156 10.11 22.00 -2.21
N ALA A 157 8.82 22.21 -2.48
CA ALA A 157 8.25 23.55 -2.35
C ALA A 157 7.92 23.74 -0.86
N GLU A 158 8.68 24.59 -0.19
CA GLU A 158 8.38 25.04 1.18
C GLU A 158 6.93 25.59 1.23
N ARG A 159 6.20 25.22 2.29
CA ARG A 159 4.88 25.80 2.61
C ARG A 159 5.04 26.99 3.53
#